data_AF-A0A925WBL9-F1
#
_entry.id   AF-A0A925WBL9-F1
#
_cell.length_a   1.000
_cell.length_b   1.000
_cell.length_c   1.000
_cell.angle_alpha   90.00
_cell.angle_beta   90.00
_cell.angle_gamma   90.00
#
_symmetry.space_group_name_H-M   'P 1'
#
loop_
_entity.id
_entity.type
_entity.pdbx_description
1 polymer ?
#
loop_
_entity_poly.entity_id
_entity_poly.type
_entity_poly.pdbx_seq_one_letter_code
_entity_poly.pdbx_strand_id
1 'polypeptide(L)' 'WEAEVGRETHRLTVELLGADESRPGVRAALQQTLDLVRGLGISTLLTDDAGGREDRRRRHLLDDWARQLDHRLTLGCLEA' A
#
# COMPACT_ATOMS: atom_id res chain seq x y z
N TRP A 1 17.05 12.43 5.63
CA TRP A 1 16.63 12.15 4.25
C TRP A 1 15.57 11.05 4.19
N GLU A 2 15.85 9.81 4.61
CA GLU A 2 14.85 8.71 4.59
C GLU A 2 13.53 9.02 5.31
N ALA A 3 13.60 9.62 6.51
CA ALA A 3 12.41 10.00 7.26
C ALA A 3 11.57 11.10 6.57
N GLU A 4 12.20 11.94 5.76
CA GLU A 4 11.52 13.01 5.01
C GLU A 4 10.84 12.47 3.77
N VAL A 5 11.54 11.61 3.01
CA VAL A 5 10.96 10.86 1.89
C VAL A 5 9.78 10.00 2.36
N GLY A 6 9.90 9.35 3.52
CA GLY A 6 8.82 8.55 4.11
C GLY A 6 7.55 9.37 4.40
N ARG A 7 7.70 10.57 4.99
CA ARG A 7 6.57 11.47 5.26
C ARG A 7 5.92 11.99 3.98
N GLU A 8 6.74 12.37 3.00
CA GLU A 8 6.21 12.87 1.73
C GLU A 8 5.49 11.78 0.95
N THR A 9 6.03 10.56 0.95
CA THR A 9 5.38 9.40 0.33
C THR A 9 4.04 9.11 0.98
N HIS A 10 3.97 9.18 2.32
CA HIS A 10 2.71 9.03 3.05
C HIS A 10 1.70 10.10 2.66
N ARG A 11 2.12 11.38 2.65
CA ARG A 11 1.27 12.51 2.26
C ARG A 11 0.69 12.32 0.86
N LEU A 12 1.53 11.98 -0.13
CA LEU A 12 1.10 11.74 -1.50
C LEU A 12 0.15 10.55 -1.60
N THR A 13 0.37 9.51 -0.80
CA THR A 13 -0.52 8.33 -0.78
C THR A 13 -1.90 8.68 -0.23
N VAL A 14 -1.97 9.50 0.83
CA VAL A 14 -3.24 10.03 1.35
C VAL A 14 -3.98 10.81 0.26
N GLU A 15 -3.29 11.73 -0.42
CA GLU A 15 -3.86 12.58 -1.47
C GLU A 15 -4.37 11.76 -2.66
N LEU A 16 -3.55 10.85 -3.19
CA LEU A 16 -3.89 10.04 -4.36
C LEU A 16 -5.04 9.08 -4.12
N LEU A 17 -5.18 8.57 -2.90
CA LEU A 17 -6.26 7.65 -2.52
C LEU A 17 -7.51 8.38 -2.01
N GLY A 18 -7.47 9.71 -1.86
CA GLY A 18 -8.54 10.48 -1.22
C GLY A 18 -8.85 9.99 0.20
N ALA A 19 -7.84 9.48 0.91
CA ALA A 19 -8.03 8.80 2.18
C ALA A 19 -8.26 9.81 3.32
N ASP A 20 -9.26 9.55 4.16
CA ASP A 20 -9.50 10.33 5.37
C ASP A 20 -8.91 9.63 6.60
N GLU A 21 -7.74 10.09 7.02
CA GLU A 21 -7.00 9.52 8.16
C GLU A 21 -7.65 9.78 9.53
N SER A 22 -8.67 10.63 9.62
CA SER A 22 -9.41 10.82 10.88
C SER A 22 -10.25 9.59 11.23
N ARG A 23 -10.51 8.74 10.24
CA ARG A 23 -11.37 7.56 10.37
C ARG A 23 -10.58 6.39 10.97
N PRO A 24 -11.21 5.61 11.86
CA PRO A 24 -10.59 4.43 12.44
C PRO A 24 -10.02 3.49 11.36
N GLY A 25 -8.76 3.08 11.52
CA GLY A 25 -8.13 2.08 10.65
C GLY A 25 -7.56 2.59 9.32
N VAL A 26 -7.94 3.78 8.82
CA VAL A 26 -7.43 4.30 7.53
C VAL A 26 -5.93 4.53 7.57
N ARG A 27 -5.42 5.21 8.61
CA ARG A 27 -3.98 5.42 8.78
C ARG A 27 -3.18 4.12 8.84
N ALA A 28 -3.72 3.10 9.50
CA ALA A 28 -3.09 1.79 9.56
C ALA A 28 -3.08 1.09 8.19
N ALA A 29 -4.15 1.21 7.40
CA ALA A 29 -4.22 0.67 6.05
C ALA A 29 -3.23 1.35 5.08
N LEU A 30 -3.05 2.67 5.20
CA LEU A 30 -2.04 3.40 4.45
C LEU A 30 -0.62 2.94 4.80
N GLN A 31 -0.32 2.81 6.10
CA GLN A 31 0.99 2.35 6.54
C GLN A 31 1.29 0.94 6.06
N GLN A 32 0.32 0.02 6.14
CA GLN A 32 0.45 -1.33 5.61
C GLN A 32 0.65 -1.35 4.08
N THR A 33 0.03 -0.43 3.35
CA THR A 33 0.25 -0.28 1.91
C THR A 33 1.69 0.16 1.62
N LEU A 34 2.21 1.15 2.37
CA LEU A 34 3.59 1.60 2.23
C LEU A 34 4.61 0.52 2.59
N ASP A 35 4.32 -0.27 3.62
CA ASP A 35 5.18 -1.38 4.04
C ASP A 35 5.18 -2.51 3.02
N LEU A 36 4.02 -2.80 2.41
CA LEU A 36 3.89 -3.76 1.32
C LEU A 36 4.72 -3.35 0.10
N VAL A 37 4.57 -2.10 -0.36
CA VAL A 37 5.33 -1.56 -1.50
C VAL A 37 6.83 -1.58 -1.21
N ARG A 38 7.24 -1.24 0.01
CA ARG A 38 8.64 -1.32 0.44
C ARG A 38 9.17 -2.75 0.40
N GLY A 39 8.40 -3.71 0.93
CA GLY A 39 8.77 -5.13 0.90
C GLY A 39 8.89 -5.69 -0.53
N LEU A 40 8.01 -5.26 -1.43
CA LEU A 40 8.09 -5.61 -2.85
C LEU A 40 9.33 -5.00 -3.52
N GLY A 41 9.64 -3.73 -3.25
CA GLY A 41 10.85 -3.08 -3.78
C GLY A 41 12.14 -3.78 -3.33
N ILE A 42 12.23 -4.18 -2.06
CA ILE A 42 13.37 -4.97 -1.55
C ILE A 42 13.41 -6.35 -2.23
N SER A 43 12.28 -7.03 -2.37
CA SER A 43 12.21 -8.32 -3.05
C SER A 43 12.66 -8.24 -4.51
N THR A 44 12.27 -7.19 -5.24
CA THR A 44 12.71 -6.98 -6.62
C THR A 44 14.22 -6.75 -6.72
N LEU A 45 14.84 -6.04 -5.77
CA LEU A 45 16.30 -5.85 -5.75
C LEU A 45 17.07 -7.14 -5.40
N LEU A 46 16.47 -8.04 -4.62
CA LEU A 46 17.07 -9.32 -4.24
C LEU A 46 16.87 -10.43 -5.29
N THR A 47 15.93 -10.25 -6.22
CA THR A 47 15.58 -11.22 -7.26
C THR A 47 15.89 -10.64 -8.63
N ASP A 48 17.14 -10.84 -9.06
CA ASP A 48 17.73 -10.26 -10.29
C ASP A 48 17.04 -10.73 -11.59
N ASP A 49 16.41 -11.91 -11.55
CA ASP A 49 15.56 -12.44 -12.62
C ASP A 49 14.15 -12.65 -12.09
N ALA A 50 13.32 -11.61 -12.12
CA ALA A 50 11.89 -11.76 -11.90
C ALA A 50 11.27 -12.57 -13.05
N GLY A 51 11.44 -13.88 -13.03
CA GLY A 51 10.80 -14.78 -14.00
C GLY A 51 9.28 -14.72 -13.84
N GLY A 52 8.54 -15.00 -14.92
CA GLY A 52 7.08 -14.81 -14.99
C GLY A 52 6.20 -15.61 -14.00
N ARG A 53 6.76 -16.36 -13.05
CA ARG A 53 6.03 -16.94 -11.91
C ARG A 53 6.00 -15.98 -10.72
N GLU A 54 7.12 -15.32 -10.41
CA GLU A 54 7.20 -14.45 -9.25
C GLU A 54 6.43 -13.15 -9.50
N ASP A 55 6.52 -12.61 -10.73
CA ASP A 55 5.71 -11.49 -11.17
C ASP A 55 4.20 -11.77 -11.10
N ARG A 56 3.80 -13.01 -11.44
CA ARG A 56 2.41 -13.43 -11.35
C ARG A 56 1.91 -13.46 -9.92
N ARG A 57 2.75 -13.97 -9.00
CA ARG A 57 2.44 -13.99 -7.56
C ARG A 57 2.35 -12.57 -7.00
N ARG A 58 3.29 -11.69 -7.35
CA ARG A 58 3.26 -10.27 -6.95
C ARG A 58 1.99 -9.58 -7.44
N ARG A 59 1.61 -9.80 -8.70
CA ARG A 59 0.40 -9.21 -9.27
C ARG A 59 -0.87 -9.67 -8.55
N HIS A 60 -1.00 -10.98 -8.30
CA HIS A 60 -2.13 -11.52 -7.56
C HIS A 60 -2.23 -10.94 -6.15
N LEU A 61 -1.09 -10.84 -5.46
CA LEU A 61 -1.01 -10.25 -4.13
C LEU A 61 -1.41 -8.76 -4.14
N LEU A 62 -0.97 -7.99 -5.14
CA LEU A 62 -1.37 -6.59 -5.30
C LEU A 62 -2.86 -6.44 -5.61
N ASP A 63 -3.42 -7.31 -6.44
CA ASP A 63 -4.86 -7.30 -6.76
C ASP A 63 -5.71 -7.62 -5.51
N ASP A 64 -5.29 -8.61 -4.70
CA ASP A 64 -5.93 -8.93 -3.42
C ASP A 64 -5.83 -7.78 -2.42
N TRP A 65 -4.66 -7.16 -2.34
CA TRP A 65 -4.44 -6.02 -1.47
C TRP A 65 -5.30 -4.81 -1.87
N ALA A 66 -5.39 -4.52 -3.17
CA ALA A 66 -6.21 -3.43 -3.69
C ALA A 66 -7.69 -3.59 -3.28
N ARG A 67 -8.23 -4.81 -3.35
CA ARG A 67 -9.60 -5.11 -2.86
C ARG A 67 -9.75 -4.87 -1.36
N GLN A 68 -8.78 -5.29 -0.56
CA GLN A 68 -8.81 -5.05 0.90
C GLN A 68 -8.68 -3.56 1.24
N LEU A 69 -7.83 -2.84 0.53
CA LEU A 69 -7.65 -1.41 0.70
C LEU A 69 -8.94 -0.67 0.38
N ASP A 70 -9.57 -0.96 -0.76
CA ASP A 70 -10.86 -0.40 -1.15
C ASP A 70 -11.92 -0.67 -0.09
N HIS A 71 -12.02 -1.90 0.40
CA HIS A 71 -12.93 -2.26 1.48
C HIS A 71 -12.69 -1.46 2.78
N ARG A 72 -11.43 -1.23 3.16
CA ARG A 72 -11.11 -0.46 4.37
C ARG A 72 -11.39 1.03 4.22
N LEU A 73 -11.15 1.59 3.04
CA LEU A 73 -11.45 2.98 2.74
C LEU A 73 -12.96 3.21 2.64
N THR A 74 -13.71 2.24 2.11
CA THR A 74 -15.18 2.30 1.95
C THR A 74 -15.98 1.83 3.16
N LEU A 75 -15.47 0.95 4.03
CA LEU A 75 -16.11 0.65 5.31
C LEU A 75 -15.92 1.78 6.30
N GLY A 76 -14.76 2.44 6.26
CA GLY A 76 -14.59 3.74 6.89
C GLY A 76 -15.80 4.61 6.54
N CYS A 77 -16.14 4.73 5.23
CA CYS A 77 -17.43 5.11 4.62
C CYS A 77 -18.65 5.10 5.53
N LEU A 78 -18.99 3.91 6.00
CA LEU A 78 -20.32 3.51 6.43
C LEU A 78 -20.54 3.61 7.95
N GLU A 79 -19.47 3.81 8.72
CA GLU A 79 -19.54 3.98 10.18
C GLU A 79 -19.46 5.45 10.65
N ALA A 80 -19.52 6.41 9.72
CA ALA A 80 -19.58 7.86 10.00
C ALA A 80 -20.97 8.42 9.67
#